data_AF-A0A2J6GY41-F1
#
_entry.id   AF-A0A2J6GY41-F1
#
_cell.length_a   1.000
_cell.length_b   1.000
_cell.length_c   1.000
_cell.angle_alpha   90.00
_cell.angle_beta   90.00
_cell.angle_gamma   90.00
#
_symmetry.space_group_name_H-M   'P 1'
#
loop_
_entity.id
_entity.type
_entity.pdbx_description
1 polymer ?
#
loop_
_entity_poly.entity_id
_entity_poly.type
_entity_poly.pdbx_seq_one_letter_code
_entity_poly.pdbx_strand_id
1 'polypeptide(L)'
;MADPFNPDPLKDKIREMIGRAKEFEDLNYFATSNSMCFLKGEKGVGKTFLIRKLIENLKKDYRILYIDANGFSKNKDIEKPIVTSKKIYEKIIRKKGFILIMDNCNTLTDRNLERIKYHYDKDFITSVVFSNSELPENESIQSRIG
;
A
#
# COMPACT_ATOMS: atom_id res chain seq x y z
N MET A 1 -5.23 19.90 9.96
CA MET A 1 -4.19 19.03 9.37
C MET A 1 -4.74 17.61 9.38
N ALA A 2 -4.91 16.96 8.23
CA ALA A 2 -5.41 15.57 8.19
C ALA A 2 -4.33 14.63 8.79
N ASP A 3 -4.73 13.67 9.62
CA ASP A 3 -3.82 12.67 10.17
C ASP A 3 -3.34 11.75 9.04
N PRO A 4 -2.04 11.77 8.66
CA PRO A 4 -1.50 10.94 7.58
C PRO A 4 -1.48 9.45 7.95
N PHE A 5 -1.79 9.11 9.20
CA PHE A 5 -1.92 7.74 9.70
C PHE A 5 -3.38 7.35 9.96
N ASN A 6 -4.35 8.14 9.48
CA ASN A 6 -5.76 7.79 9.58
C ASN A 6 -6.01 6.43 8.90
N PRO A 7 -6.38 5.38 9.67
CA PRO A 7 -6.58 4.03 9.13
C PRO A 7 -7.83 3.91 8.27
N ASP A 8 -8.67 4.96 8.24
CA ASP A 8 -9.94 4.96 7.52
C ASP A 8 -9.93 5.97 6.34
N PRO A 9 -9.41 5.57 5.16
CA PRO A 9 -9.42 6.38 3.95
C PRO A 9 -10.81 6.47 3.27
N LEU A 10 -11.89 6.05 3.95
CA LEU A 10 -13.15 5.64 3.32
C LEU A 10 -14.36 6.49 3.71
N LYS A 11 -14.17 7.69 4.30
CA LYS A 11 -15.31 8.52 4.76
C LYS A 11 -16.37 8.81 3.67
N ASP A 12 -15.99 8.76 2.39
CA ASP A 12 -16.93 8.92 1.28
C ASP A 12 -17.42 7.57 0.73
N LYS A 13 -18.73 7.47 0.42
CA LYS A 13 -19.30 6.33 -0.32
C LYS A 13 -18.56 6.13 -1.64
N ILE A 14 -17.98 4.95 -1.82
CA ILE A 14 -17.25 4.63 -3.04
C ILE A 14 -18.25 4.31 -4.15
N ARG A 15 -18.26 5.15 -5.19
CA ARG A 15 -19.08 4.96 -6.40
C ARG A 15 -18.76 3.65 -7.11
N GLU A 16 -19.66 3.20 -7.98
CA GLU A 16 -19.41 2.04 -8.84
C GLU A 16 -18.23 2.31 -9.79
N MET A 17 -17.44 1.27 -10.07
CA MET A 17 -16.30 1.37 -10.98
C MET A 17 -16.78 1.10 -12.40
N ILE A 18 -16.55 2.04 -13.31
CA ILE A 18 -16.92 1.87 -14.73
C ILE A 18 -15.63 1.76 -15.54
N GLY A 19 -15.53 0.73 -16.38
CA GLY A 19 -14.48 0.61 -17.39
C GLY A 19 -13.07 0.31 -16.88
N ARG A 20 -12.90 -0.23 -15.66
CA ARG A 20 -11.59 -0.58 -15.07
C ARG A 20 -11.55 -1.91 -14.32
N ALA A 21 -12.46 -2.82 -14.69
CA ALA A 21 -12.59 -4.10 -14.01
C ALA A 21 -11.29 -4.92 -14.12
N LYS A 22 -10.65 -4.92 -15.28
CA LYS A 22 -9.42 -5.67 -15.52
C LYS A 22 -8.26 -5.15 -14.67
N GLU A 23 -8.01 -3.83 -14.65
CA GLU A 23 -6.93 -3.26 -13.84
C GLU A 23 -7.16 -3.49 -12.35
N PHE A 24 -8.43 -3.51 -11.92
CA PHE A 24 -8.77 -3.87 -10.56
C PHE A 24 -8.53 -5.36 -10.25
N GLU A 25 -8.91 -6.26 -11.17
CA GLU A 25 -8.65 -7.70 -11.04
C GLU A 25 -7.16 -8.00 -10.97
N ASP A 26 -6.35 -7.40 -11.86
CA ASP A 26 -4.90 -7.53 -11.87
C ASP A 26 -4.30 -7.02 -10.54
N LEU A 27 -4.70 -5.82 -10.11
CA LEU A 27 -4.26 -5.24 -8.84
C LEU A 27 -4.64 -6.12 -7.64
N ASN A 28 -5.85 -6.69 -7.66
CA ASN A 28 -6.33 -7.58 -6.61
C ASN A 28 -5.56 -8.90 -6.59
N TYR A 29 -5.25 -9.46 -7.77
CA TYR A 29 -4.41 -10.64 -7.89
C TYR A 29 -3.04 -10.40 -7.26
N PHE A 30 -2.33 -9.34 -7.66
CA PHE A 30 -1.00 -9.02 -7.11
C PHE A 30 -1.01 -8.75 -5.60
N ALA A 31 -2.04 -8.05 -5.12
CA ALA A 31 -2.17 -7.77 -3.69
C ALA A 31 -2.40 -9.06 -2.87
N THR A 32 -2.97 -10.10 -3.47
CA THR A 32 -3.30 -11.37 -2.79
C THR A 32 -2.28 -12.49 -3.00
N SER A 33 -1.39 -12.36 -4.00
CA SER A 33 -0.34 -13.34 -4.34
C SER A 33 0.96 -13.20 -3.55
N ASN A 34 0.96 -12.46 -2.43
CA ASN A 34 2.14 -12.14 -1.62
C ASN A 34 3.29 -11.52 -2.45
N SER A 35 2.97 -10.54 -3.30
CA SER A 35 3.93 -9.85 -4.17
C SER A 35 3.99 -8.35 -3.90
N MET A 36 5.05 -7.70 -4.40
CA MET A 36 5.06 -6.26 -4.56
C MET A 36 4.56 -5.89 -5.95
N CYS A 37 3.67 -4.90 -6.06
CA CYS A 37 3.21 -4.37 -7.33
C CYS A 37 3.24 -2.84 -7.36
N PHE A 38 3.32 -2.29 -8.56
CA PHE A 38 3.36 -0.85 -8.78
C PHE A 38 2.23 -0.40 -9.72
N LEU A 39 1.29 0.35 -9.16
CA LEU A 39 0.20 0.97 -9.91
C LEU A 39 0.69 2.28 -10.54
N LYS A 40 1.15 2.18 -11.79
CA LYS A 40 1.62 3.32 -12.59
C LYS A 40 0.46 4.09 -13.21
N GLY A 41 0.55 5.40 -13.23
CA GLY A 41 -0.33 6.25 -14.04
C GLY A 41 -0.20 7.72 -13.70
N GLU A 42 -0.64 8.60 -14.60
CA GLU A 42 -0.55 10.05 -14.40
C GLU A 42 -1.42 10.54 -13.22
N LYS A 43 -1.21 11.79 -12.81
CA LYS A 43 -2.05 12.42 -11.78
C LYS A 43 -3.48 12.59 -12.31
N GLY A 44 -4.48 12.29 -11.48
CA GLY A 44 -5.89 12.45 -11.86
C GLY A 44 -6.53 11.25 -12.58
N VAL A 45 -5.74 10.24 -12.98
CA VAL A 45 -6.29 9.05 -13.68
C VAL A 45 -7.04 8.09 -12.76
N GLY A 46 -7.25 8.40 -11.47
CA GLY A 46 -8.05 7.55 -10.57
C GLY A 46 -7.31 6.39 -9.88
N LYS A 47 -5.98 6.45 -9.71
CA LYS A 47 -5.21 5.43 -8.96
C LYS A 47 -5.72 5.24 -7.52
N THR A 48 -5.87 6.35 -6.79
CA THR A 48 -6.41 6.35 -5.42
C THR A 48 -7.81 5.73 -5.35
N PHE A 49 -8.63 5.86 -6.41
CA PHE A 49 -9.94 5.21 -6.47
C PHE A 49 -9.82 3.68 -6.56
N LEU A 50 -8.93 3.16 -7.42
CA LEU A 50 -8.63 1.73 -7.51
C LEU A 50 -8.11 1.19 -6.17
N ILE A 51 -7.20 1.93 -5.53
CA ILE A 51 -6.67 1.59 -4.20
C ILE A 51 -7.78 1.53 -3.15
N ARG A 52 -8.67 2.52 -3.11
CA ARG A 52 -9.80 2.51 -2.15
C ARG A 52 -10.72 1.31 -2.37
N LYS A 53 -10.99 0.96 -3.63
CA LYS A 53 -11.75 -0.26 -3.96
C LYS A 53 -11.03 -1.54 -3.52
N LEU A 54 -9.71 -1.59 -3.68
CA LEU A 54 -8.88 -2.71 -3.24
C LEU A 54 -8.95 -2.87 -1.72
N ILE A 55 -8.83 -1.78 -0.98
CA ILE A 55 -8.97 -1.76 0.48
C ILE A 55 -10.33 -2.31 0.91
N GLU A 56 -11.42 -1.84 0.30
CA GLU A 56 -12.76 -2.36 0.63
C GLU A 56 -12.90 -3.86 0.37
N ASN A 57 -12.34 -4.33 -0.73
CA ASN A 57 -12.40 -5.73 -1.10
C ASN A 57 -11.61 -6.61 -0.12
N LEU A 58 -10.41 -6.15 0.28
CA LEU A 58 -9.45 -6.96 1.03
C LEU A 58 -9.55 -6.78 2.55
N LYS A 59 -10.10 -5.68 3.07
CA LYS A 59 -10.12 -5.40 4.53
C LYS A 59 -10.84 -6.48 5.37
N LYS A 60 -11.70 -7.29 4.75
CA LYS A 60 -12.38 -8.43 5.40
C LYS A 60 -11.43 -9.60 5.67
N ASP A 61 -10.46 -9.85 4.80
CA ASP A 61 -9.58 -11.01 4.86
C ASP A 61 -8.14 -10.67 5.27
N TYR A 62 -7.70 -9.46 4.93
CA TYR A 62 -6.33 -8.99 5.12
C TYR A 62 -6.28 -7.86 6.14
N ARG A 63 -5.11 -7.70 6.75
CA ARG A 63 -4.75 -6.50 7.49
C ARG A 63 -4.17 -5.51 6.48
N ILE A 64 -4.61 -4.27 6.52
CA ILE A 64 -4.18 -3.27 5.54
C ILE A 64 -3.68 -2.05 6.28
N LEU A 65 -2.45 -1.62 5.95
CA LEU A 65 -1.91 -0.33 6.33
C LEU A 65 -1.84 0.53 5.08
N TYR A 66 -2.72 1.53 4.99
CA TYR A 66 -2.72 2.52 3.94
C TYR A 66 -1.95 3.76 4.39
N ILE A 67 -1.04 4.24 3.56
CA ILE A 67 -0.25 5.44 3.80
C ILE A 67 -0.24 6.27 2.51
N ASP A 68 -0.69 7.52 2.61
CA ASP A 68 -0.44 8.53 1.58
C ASP A 68 0.92 9.19 1.84
N ALA A 69 1.90 8.89 0.99
CA ALA A 69 3.27 9.36 1.18
C ALA A 69 3.42 10.86 0.92
N ASN A 70 2.44 11.55 0.33
CA ASN A 70 2.44 13.02 0.29
C ASN A 70 2.46 13.65 1.70
N GLY A 71 1.92 12.94 2.71
CA GLY A 71 1.94 13.37 4.12
C GLY A 71 3.22 12.99 4.88
N PHE A 72 4.13 12.24 4.23
CA PHE A 72 5.43 11.87 4.76
C PHE A 72 6.43 12.99 4.47
N SER A 73 6.86 13.71 5.51
CA SER A 73 8.04 14.57 5.38
C SER A 73 9.28 13.67 5.23
N LYS A 74 10.33 14.16 4.54
CA LYS A 74 11.58 13.41 4.28
C LYS A 74 12.24 12.79 5.52
N ASN A 75 11.92 13.29 6.71
CA ASN A 75 12.47 12.83 7.99
C ASN A 75 11.57 11.86 8.76
N LYS A 76 10.36 11.54 8.24
CA LYS A 76 9.47 10.57 8.89
C LYS A 76 9.89 9.15 8.54
N ASP A 77 9.95 8.35 9.59
CA ASP A 77 10.35 6.95 9.55
C ASP A 77 9.14 6.04 9.31
N ILE A 78 9.17 5.26 8.21
CA ILE A 78 8.09 4.31 7.86
C ILE A 78 8.02 3.12 8.83
N GLU A 79 9.11 2.84 9.55
CA GLU A 79 9.23 1.69 10.45
C GLU A 79 8.25 1.79 11.61
N LYS A 80 8.05 2.98 12.18
CA LYS A 80 7.17 3.17 13.33
C LYS A 80 5.71 2.78 13.02
N PRO A 81 5.06 3.29 11.95
CA PRO A 81 3.73 2.84 11.53
C PRO A 81 3.62 1.32 11.29
N ILE A 82 4.63 0.74 10.63
CA ILE A 82 4.69 -0.69 10.31
C ILE A 82 4.74 -1.53 11.61
N VAL A 83 5.64 -1.19 12.54
CA VAL A 83 5.81 -1.90 13.82
C VAL A 83 4.64 -1.65 14.77
N THR A 84 4.09 -0.44 14.82
CA THR A 84 2.89 -0.15 15.64
C THR A 84 1.71 -0.99 15.14
N SER A 85 1.52 -1.07 13.83
CA SER A 85 0.51 -1.95 13.24
C SER A 85 0.74 -3.40 13.67
N LYS A 86 1.97 -3.93 13.59
CA LYS A 86 2.29 -5.29 14.09
C LYS A 86 1.74 -5.58 15.48
N LYS A 87 2.12 -4.74 16.45
CA LYS A 87 1.85 -4.97 17.88
C LYS A 87 0.37 -4.94 18.21
N ILE A 88 -0.39 -4.09 17.53
CA ILE A 88 -1.85 -4.03 17.68
C ILE A 88 -2.48 -5.34 17.20
N TYR A 89 -1.89 -5.98 16.18
CA TYR A 89 -2.53 -7.06 15.43
C TYR A 89 -2.03 -8.48 15.75
N GLU A 90 -0.94 -8.66 16.50
CA GLU A 90 -0.54 -9.98 17.04
C GLU A 90 -1.66 -10.65 17.87
N LYS A 91 -2.65 -9.87 18.34
CA LYS A 91 -3.82 -10.35 19.09
C LYS A 91 -4.98 -10.87 18.22
N ILE A 92 -4.96 -10.69 16.89
CA ILE A 92 -6.10 -11.01 16.00
C ILE A 92 -5.76 -12.18 15.07
N ILE A 93 -6.09 -13.41 15.47
CA ILE A 93 -5.63 -14.67 14.84
C ILE A 93 -6.23 -14.97 13.44
N ARG A 94 -7.17 -14.18 12.92
CA ARG A 94 -8.02 -14.59 11.76
C ARG A 94 -7.70 -13.99 10.37
N LYS A 95 -6.63 -13.22 10.18
CA LYS A 95 -6.36 -12.54 8.89
C LYS A 95 -5.30 -13.28 8.07
N LYS A 96 -5.47 -13.32 6.74
CA LYS A 96 -4.61 -14.06 5.79
C LYS A 96 -3.19 -13.50 5.66
N GLY A 97 -3.01 -12.20 5.88
CA GLY A 97 -1.74 -11.51 5.69
C GLY A 97 -1.81 -10.03 6.04
N PHE A 98 -0.68 -9.35 5.86
CA PHE A 98 -0.55 -7.91 6.09
C PHE A 98 -0.11 -7.21 4.80
N ILE A 99 -0.98 -6.37 4.27
CA ILE A 99 -0.76 -5.63 3.03
C ILE A 99 -0.41 -4.19 3.37
N LEU A 100 0.72 -3.71 2.86
CA LEU A 100 1.09 -2.31 2.90
C LEU A 100 0.67 -1.65 1.58
N ILE A 101 -0.02 -0.52 1.66
CA ILE A 101 -0.39 0.28 0.49
C ILE A 101 0.23 1.67 0.64
N MET A 102 1.10 2.02 -0.30
CA MET A 102 1.80 3.29 -0.38
C MET A 102 1.26 4.10 -1.57
N ASP A 103 0.33 5.02 -1.31
CA ASP A 103 -0.15 5.96 -2.32
C ASP A 103 0.82 7.15 -2.46
N ASN A 104 0.93 7.70 -3.67
CA ASN A 104 1.82 8.82 -4.02
C ASN A 104 3.27 8.66 -3.54
N CYS A 105 3.90 7.51 -3.83
CA CYS A 105 5.17 7.12 -3.22
C CYS A 105 6.44 7.85 -3.72
N ASN A 106 6.32 8.92 -4.52
CA ASN A 106 7.46 9.69 -5.06
C ASN A 106 8.28 10.42 -3.99
N THR A 107 7.71 10.65 -2.82
CA THR A 107 8.37 11.35 -1.71
C THR A 107 9.16 10.42 -0.78
N LEU A 108 9.09 9.10 -0.99
CA LEU A 108 9.81 8.14 -0.17
C LEU A 108 11.31 8.21 -0.42
N THR A 109 12.08 8.18 0.67
CA THR A 109 13.54 8.06 0.63
C THR A 109 13.94 6.59 0.38
N ASP A 110 15.14 6.37 -0.17
CA ASP A 110 15.70 5.02 -0.33
C ASP A 110 15.71 4.24 0.98
N ARG A 111 16.06 4.90 2.09
CA ARG A 111 16.01 4.30 3.42
C ARG A 111 14.62 3.77 3.78
N ASN A 112 13.54 4.49 3.43
CA ASN A 112 12.18 4.02 3.67
C ASN A 112 11.81 2.86 2.75
N LEU A 113 12.26 2.89 1.48
CA LEU A 113 12.08 1.79 0.53
C LEU A 113 12.79 0.51 1.02
N GLU A 114 14.05 0.61 1.44
CA GLU A 114 14.83 -0.50 2.02
C GLU A 114 14.16 -1.10 3.26
N ARG A 115 13.55 -0.26 4.11
CA ARG A 115 12.80 -0.74 5.29
C ARG A 115 11.54 -1.48 4.92
N ILE A 116 10.78 -0.98 3.93
CA ILE A 116 9.62 -1.69 3.41
C ILE A 116 10.05 -3.06 2.87
N LYS A 117 11.13 -3.09 2.08
CA LYS A 117 11.72 -4.32 1.57
C LYS A 117 12.15 -5.27 2.69
N TYR A 118 12.84 -4.78 3.71
CA TYR A 118 13.25 -5.58 4.86
C TYR A 118 12.05 -6.25 5.54
N HIS A 119 10.96 -5.51 5.76
CA HIS A 119 9.75 -6.06 6.37
C HIS A 119 9.01 -7.06 5.47
N TYR A 120 9.05 -6.87 4.16
CA TYR A 120 8.54 -7.84 3.20
C TYR A 120 9.40 -9.12 3.18
N ASP A 121 10.72 -9.00 3.07
CA ASP A 121 11.66 -10.13 3.04
C ASP A 121 11.67 -10.96 4.35
N LYS A 122 11.12 -10.40 5.45
CA LYS A 122 10.93 -11.08 6.74
C LYS A 122 9.52 -11.64 6.93
N ASP A 123 8.72 -11.69 5.87
CA ASP A 123 7.31 -12.11 5.87
C ASP A 123 6.44 -11.33 6.86
N PHE A 124 6.88 -10.12 7.26
CA PHE A 124 6.07 -9.27 8.11
C PHE A 124 4.98 -8.58 7.30
N ILE A 125 5.33 -8.09 6.12
CA ILE A 125 4.39 -7.59 5.12
C ILE A 125 4.29 -8.66 4.04
N THR A 126 3.09 -9.18 3.80
CA THR A 126 2.87 -10.23 2.79
C THR A 126 2.84 -9.65 1.38
N SER A 127 2.27 -8.46 1.21
CA SER A 127 2.18 -7.80 -0.10
C SER A 127 2.37 -6.30 0.05
N VAL A 128 2.94 -5.67 -0.99
CA VAL A 128 3.09 -4.20 -1.04
C VAL A 128 2.50 -3.66 -2.33
N VAL A 129 1.62 -2.66 -2.22
CA VAL A 129 1.09 -1.93 -3.36
C VAL A 129 1.65 -0.52 -3.35
N PHE A 130 2.52 -0.21 -4.29
CA PHE A 130 2.98 1.15 -4.53
C PHE A 130 2.13 1.83 -5.59
N SER A 131 1.97 3.16 -5.53
CA SER A 131 1.39 3.90 -6.65
C SER A 131 2.01 5.27 -6.83
N ASN A 132 2.29 5.63 -8.08
CA ASN A 132 2.81 6.91 -8.50
C ASN A 132 2.77 7.03 -10.05
N SER A 133 3.18 8.17 -10.61
CA SER A 133 3.44 8.30 -12.05
C SER A 133 4.67 7.54 -12.52
N GLU A 134 5.68 7.41 -11.66
CA GLU A 134 6.97 6.82 -11.98
C GLU A 134 7.41 5.85 -10.88
N LEU A 135 8.03 4.76 -11.32
CA LEU A 135 8.60 3.74 -10.44
C LEU A 135 9.74 4.38 -9.63
N PRO A 136 9.88 4.06 -8.34
CA PRO A 136 11.06 4.49 -7.59
C PRO A 136 12.35 4.00 -8.27
N GLU A 137 13.38 4.84 -8.31
CA GLU A 137 14.68 4.50 -8.93
C GLU A 137 15.50 3.47 -8.13
N ASN A 138 15.00 3.08 -6.96
CA ASN A 138 15.68 2.15 -6.07
C ASN A 138 15.69 0.70 -6.63
N GLU A 139 16.84 0.24 -7.10
CA GLU A 139 17.05 -1.10 -7.69
C GLU A 139 16.53 -2.25 -6.79
N SER A 140 16.67 -2.09 -5.46
CA SER A 140 16.26 -3.13 -4.51
C SER A 140 14.75 -3.37 -4.51
N ILE A 141 13.95 -2.32 -4.77
CA ILE A 141 12.50 -2.40 -4.92
C ILE A 141 12.15 -2.85 -6.34
N GLN A 142 12.83 -2.31 -7.35
CA GLN A 142 12.55 -2.68 -8.75
C GLN A 142 12.70 -4.18 -9.00
N SER A 143 13.71 -4.81 -8.40
CA SER A 143 13.92 -6.27 -8.48
C SER A 143 12.83 -7.13 -7.80
N ARG A 144 11.94 -6.51 -7.01
CA ARG A 144 10.85 -7.20 -6.29
C ARG A 144 9.47 -6.93 -6.88
N ILE A 145 9.34 -5.93 -7.74
CA ILE A 145 8.08 -5.59 -8.39
C ILE A 145 7.88 -6.54 -9.57
N GLY A 146 6.79 -7.31 -9.52
CA GLY A 146 6.33 -8.22 -10.58
C GLY A 146 5.15 -7.64 -11.35
#